data_AF-A0A343TI77-F1
#
_entry.id   AF-A0A343TI77-F1
#
_cell.length_a   1.000
_cell.length_b   1.000
_cell.length_c   1.000
_cell.angle_alpha   90.00
_cell.angle_beta   90.00
_cell.angle_gamma   90.00
#
_symmetry.space_group_name_H-M   'P 1'
#
loop_
_entity.id
_entity.type
_entity.pdbx_description
1 polymer ?
#
loop_
_entity_poly.entity_id
_entity_poly.type
_entity_poly.pdbx_seq_one_letter_code
_entity_poly.pdbx_strand_id
1 'polypeptide(L)' 'MATKTTHPPPAPDWTGLMQCPFCEAALENPGAGFMAHLRENSTCERGFERWRDNVAGDMRGEWGG' A
#
# COMPACT_ATOMS: atom_id res chain seq x y z
N MET A 1 33.11 -26.58 3.04
CA MET A 1 32.56 -25.31 3.55
C MET A 1 31.58 -24.76 2.51
N ALA A 2 30.28 -24.70 2.81
CA ALA A 2 29.26 -24.15 1.91
C ALA A 2 28.93 -22.71 2.30
N THR A 3 29.11 -21.77 1.38
CA THR A 3 28.74 -20.36 1.55
C THR A 3 27.23 -20.22 1.57
N LYS A 4 26.68 -19.85 2.74
CA LYS A 4 25.26 -19.52 2.89
C LYS A 4 25.03 -18.15 2.27
N THR A 5 24.74 -18.09 0.98
CA THR A 5 24.23 -16.88 0.33
C THR A 5 22.90 -16.53 1.00
N THR A 6 22.93 -15.57 1.93
CA THR A 6 21.72 -15.01 2.52
C THR A 6 21.11 -14.10 1.47
N HIS A 7 20.10 -14.59 0.76
CA HIS A 7 19.30 -13.75 -0.14
C HIS A 7 18.50 -12.78 0.74
N PRO A 8 18.62 -11.45 0.58
CA PRO A 8 17.66 -10.53 1.19
C PRO A 8 16.26 -10.90 0.70
N PRO A 9 15.20 -10.73 1.50
CA PRO A 9 13.84 -10.98 1.00
C PRO A 9 13.64 -10.17 -0.29
N PRO A 10 12.95 -10.73 -1.30
CA PRO A 10 12.64 -9.98 -2.50
C PRO A 10 11.98 -8.66 -2.09
N ALA A 11 12.31 -7.57 -2.82
CA ALA A 11 11.61 -6.30 -2.63
C ALA A 11 10.10 -6.56 -2.64
N PRO A 12 9.29 -5.90 -1.79
CA PRO A 12 7.86 -6.15 -1.76
C PRO A 12 7.33 -5.97 -3.18
N ASP A 13 6.61 -6.96 -3.68
CA ASP A 13 5.97 -6.87 -4.99
C ASP A 13 4.78 -5.92 -4.86
N TRP A 14 5.08 -4.62 -4.83
CA TRP A 14 4.07 -3.55 -4.80
C TRP A 14 3.20 -3.58 -6.08
N THR A 15 3.62 -4.33 -7.09
CA THR A 15 2.95 -4.66 -8.35
C THR A 15 1.99 -5.85 -8.26
N GLY A 16 2.06 -6.68 -7.22
CA GLY A 16 1.33 -7.95 -7.12
C GLY A 16 -0.07 -7.83 -6.53
N LEU A 17 -0.40 -6.72 -5.89
CA LEU A 17 -1.71 -6.51 -5.27
C LEU A 17 -2.63 -5.78 -6.23
N MET A 18 -3.21 -6.51 -7.20
CA MET A 18 -4.35 -6.05 -8.00
C MET A 18 -5.65 -6.04 -7.18
N GLN A 19 -5.56 -5.78 -5.88
CA GLN A 19 -6.66 -5.87 -4.92
C GLN A 19 -6.68 -4.60 -4.08
N CYS A 20 -7.88 -4.10 -3.81
CA CYS A 20 -8.07 -2.98 -2.90
C CYS A 20 -7.63 -3.40 -1.48
N PRO A 21 -6.71 -2.69 -0.82
CA PRO A 21 -6.24 -3.08 0.51
C PRO A 21 -7.29 -2.91 1.62
N PHE A 22 -8.42 -2.27 1.32
CA PHE A 22 -9.48 -1.99 2.30
C PHE A 22 -10.65 -2.98 2.24
N CYS A 23 -10.95 -3.50 1.05
CA CYS A 23 -12.10 -4.38 0.82
C CYS A 23 -11.75 -5.64 0.01
N GLU A 24 -10.49 -5.80 -0.36
CA GLU A 24 -9.94 -6.94 -1.11
C GLU A 24 -10.55 -7.14 -2.51
N ALA A 25 -11.38 -6.20 -2.97
CA ALA A 25 -11.95 -6.23 -4.31
C ALA A 25 -10.85 -6.15 -5.38
N ALA A 26 -10.99 -6.95 -6.44
CA ALA A 26 -10.09 -6.90 -7.58
C ALA A 26 -10.15 -5.51 -8.25
N LEU A 27 -8.97 -5.02 -8.63
CA LEU A 27 -8.77 -3.75 -9.31
C LEU A 27 -8.23 -4.01 -10.71
N GLU A 28 -8.63 -3.18 -11.67
CA GLU A 28 -8.08 -3.22 -13.03
C GLU A 28 -6.56 -2.96 -13.04
N ASN A 29 -6.11 -2.04 -12.18
CA ASN A 29 -4.70 -1.73 -11.98
C ASN A 29 -4.50 -1.03 -10.62
N PRO A 30 -3.41 -1.31 -9.88
CA PRO A 30 -3.14 -0.73 -8.55
C PRO A 30 -3.05 0.80 -8.49
N GLY A 31 -2.93 1.50 -9.63
CA GLY A 31 -2.96 2.97 -9.70
C GLY A 31 -4.33 3.54 -10.04
N ALA A 32 -4.58 3.74 -11.34
CA ALA A 32 -5.83 4.34 -11.83
C ALA A 32 -7.09 3.54 -11.43
N GLY A 33 -7.02 2.21 -11.44
CA GLY A 33 -8.12 1.34 -11.01
C GLY A 33 -8.44 1.49 -9.52
N PHE A 34 -7.41 1.62 -8.68
CA PHE A 34 -7.60 1.96 -7.26
C PHE A 34 -8.28 3.32 -7.07
N MET A 35 -7.79 4.37 -7.75
CA MET A 35 -8.39 5.71 -7.65
C MET A 35 -9.84 5.76 -8.16
N ALA A 36 -10.15 5.00 -9.22
CA ALA A 36 -11.52 4.85 -9.69
C ALA A 36 -12.38 4.15 -8.64
N HIS A 37 -11.90 3.04 -8.07
CA HIS A 37 -12.59 2.28 -7.04
C HIS A 37 -12.92 3.11 -5.79
N LEU A 38 -12.00 3.99 -5.35
CA LEU A 38 -12.25 4.90 -4.21
C LEU A 38 -13.45 5.82 -4.48
N ARG A 39 -13.54 6.41 -5.68
CA ARG A 39 -14.64 7.31 -6.05
C ARG A 39 -16.00 6.62 -6.07
N GLU A 40 -16.03 5.32 -6.38
CA GLU A 40 -17.27 4.54 -6.41
C GLU A 40 -17.63 3.93 -5.04
N ASN A 41 -16.68 3.78 -4.13
CA ASN A 41 -16.86 3.13 -2.83
C ASN A 41 -16.46 4.05 -1.67
N SER A 42 -17.44 4.77 -1.11
CA SER A 42 -17.22 5.71 0.00
C SER A 42 -16.59 5.07 1.25
N THR A 43 -16.79 3.77 1.49
CA THR A 43 -16.13 3.05 2.60
C THR A 43 -14.63 2.92 2.38
N CYS A 44 -14.21 2.60 1.15
CA CYS A 44 -12.80 2.52 0.78
C CYS A 44 -12.17 3.91 0.76
N GLU A 45 -12.89 4.93 0.29
CA GLU A 45 -12.45 6.33 0.33
C GLU A 45 -12.13 6.78 1.75
N ARG A 46 -13.06 6.60 2.71
CA ARG A 46 -12.81 6.96 4.11
C ARG A 46 -11.65 6.19 4.72
N GLY A 47 -11.50 4.91 4.37
CA GLY A 47 -10.35 4.10 4.78
C GLY A 47 -9.02 4.67 4.27
N PHE A 48 -8.99 5.06 3.00
CA PHE A 48 -7.83 5.67 2.37
C PHE A 48 -7.47 7.03 2.97
N GLU A 49 -8.46 7.90 3.22
CA GLU A 49 -8.22 9.20 3.83
C GLU A 49 -7.61 9.08 5.23
N ARG A 50 -8.13 8.15 6.04
CA ARG A 50 -7.60 7.87 7.38
C ARG A 50 -6.18 7.31 7.32
N TRP A 51 -5.92 6.38 6.39
CA TRP A 51 -4.57 5.86 6.18
C TRP A 51 -3.61 6.99 5.78
N ARG A 52 -4.01 7.88 4.87
CA ARG A 52 -3.21 9.04 4.45
C ARG A 52 -2.90 9.98 5.62
N ASP A 53 -3.88 10.24 6.49
CA ASP A 53 -3.68 11.05 7.69
C ASP A 53 -2.64 10.41 8.64
N ASN A 54 -2.77 9.12 8.90
CA ASN A 54 -1.80 8.37 9.71
C ASN A 54 -0.39 8.40 9.11
N VAL A 55 -0.24 8.17 7.80
CA VAL A 55 1.06 8.23 7.11
C VAL A 55 1.66 9.64 7.15
N ALA A 56 0.84 10.67 6.95
CA ALA A 56 1.28 12.06 7.06
C ALA A 56 1.73 12.41 8.49
N GLY A 57 1.09 11.84 9.50
CA GLY A 57 1.49 11.94 10.91
C GLY A 57 2.82 11.24 11.19
N ASP A 58 3.00 10.01 10.68
CA ASP A 58 4.21 9.20 10.81
C ASP A 58 5.43 9.88 10.15
N MET A 59 5.25 10.42 8.94
CA MET A 59 6.30 11.16 8.22
C MET A 59 6.72 12.46 8.93
N ARG A 60 5.86 13.07 9.74
CA ARG A 60 6.21 14.24 10.58
C ARG A 60 6.91 13.86 11.88
N GLY A 61 6.86 12.60 12.30
CA GLY A 61 7.29 12.17 13.63
C GLY A 61 8.79 11.94 13.79
N GLU A 62 9.51 11.51 12.75
CA GLU A 62 10.80 10.80 12.94
C GLU A 62 11.97 11.34 12.10
N TRP A 63 11.87 12.53 11.49
CA TRP A 63 13.01 13.22 10.84
C TRP A 63 13.35 14.55 11.50
N GLY A 64 13.36 14.56 12.83
CA GLY A 64 13.84 15.66 13.67
C GLY A 64 15.05 15.20 14.49
N GLY A 65 16.15 14.91 13.82
CA GLY A 65 17.46 14.58 14.40
C GLY A 65 18.57 15.19 13.57
#